data_AF-A0A183HH69-F1
#
_entry.id   AF-A0A183HH69-F1
#
_cell.length_a   1.000
_cell.length_b   1.000
_cell.length_c   1.000
_cell.angle_alpha   90.00
_cell.angle_beta   90.00
_cell.angle_gamma   90.00
#
_symmetry.space_group_name_H-M   'P 1'
#
loop_
_entity.id
_entity.type
_entity.pdbx_description
1 polymer ?
#
loop_
_entity_poly.entity_id
_entity_poly.type
_entity_poly.pdbx_seq_one_letter_code
_entity_poly.pdbx_strand_id
1 'polypeptide(L)'
;MDTAMRDFLCCALVTSLESANTFWGQCKSRSYVLFSRLSVGLFNECAQMIENTRDNVELAPFRQDWSDFFCPTAQNILLTWFLGLTSYQENSHSIALQNTLCLSINYITEEFIQTASLQPVFDVELDLLNYDEHLQSVVIPLHALINSPFADVQIAALRILKLITRDMLKTQNKRNEEDDLGDEKLSSSHQKYLPVPFTRILDDTMTSSCILSPKLLIWDAFINSLNQFELLERVAYCNAMGPYMDQIMPHLFGLLQDSDKFKFFYSLDYR
;
A
#
# COMPACT_ATOMS: atom_id res chain seq x y z
N MET A 1 -9.02 -3.41 32.41
CA MET A 1 -10.10 -4.07 31.65
C MET A 1 -10.14 -5.52 32.10
N ASP A 2 -11.32 -6.09 32.33
CA ASP A 2 -11.44 -7.53 32.64
C ASP A 2 -10.88 -8.35 31.46
N THR A 3 -9.96 -9.28 31.72
CA THR A 3 -9.30 -10.09 30.70
C THR A 3 -10.30 -10.90 29.89
N ALA A 4 -11.38 -11.37 30.51
CA ALA A 4 -12.44 -12.10 29.82
C ALA A 4 -13.19 -11.25 28.79
N MET A 5 -13.48 -9.97 29.10
CA MET A 5 -14.14 -9.05 28.18
C MET A 5 -13.25 -8.71 26.99
N ARG A 6 -11.95 -8.54 27.23
CA ARG A 6 -10.93 -8.27 26.20
C ARG A 6 -10.83 -9.43 25.21
N ASP A 7 -10.66 -10.65 25.71
CA ASP A 7 -10.55 -11.84 24.86
C ASP A 7 -11.84 -12.07 24.08
N PHE A 8 -13.01 -11.83 24.70
CA PHE A 8 -14.30 -11.87 24.01
C PHE A 8 -14.35 -10.87 22.84
N LEU A 9 -13.91 -9.62 23.03
CA LEU A 9 -13.93 -8.60 21.98
C LEU A 9 -12.97 -8.92 20.84
N CYS A 10 -11.75 -9.37 21.13
CA CYS A 10 -10.76 -9.73 20.11
C CYS A 10 -11.18 -10.98 19.33
N CYS A 11 -11.72 -12.00 20.00
CA CYS A 11 -12.31 -13.16 19.34
C CYS A 11 -13.53 -12.78 18.48
N ALA A 12 -14.41 -11.91 18.98
CA ALA A 12 -15.57 -11.43 18.24
C ALA A 12 -15.15 -10.64 16.99
N LEU A 13 -14.10 -9.82 17.10
CA LEU A 13 -13.51 -9.11 15.97
C LEU A 13 -13.04 -10.08 14.89
N VAL A 14 -12.15 -11.02 15.22
CA VAL A 14 -11.60 -11.98 14.25
C VAL A 14 -12.72 -12.81 13.62
N THR A 15 -13.62 -13.37 14.44
CA THR A 15 -14.76 -14.17 13.97
C THR A 15 -15.65 -13.36 13.02
N SER A 16 -15.88 -12.07 13.34
CA SER A 16 -16.71 -11.20 12.50
C SER A 16 -16.06 -10.90 11.16
N LEU A 17 -14.73 -10.66 11.14
CA LEU A 17 -13.97 -10.44 9.91
C LEU A 17 -13.94 -11.69 9.04
N GLU A 18 -13.66 -12.87 9.61
CA GLU A 18 -13.66 -14.15 8.88
C GLU A 18 -15.04 -14.47 8.28
N SER A 19 -16.10 -14.26 9.08
CA SER A 19 -17.47 -14.45 8.62
C SER A 19 -17.82 -13.50 7.49
N ALA A 20 -17.42 -12.23 7.60
CA ALA A 20 -17.63 -11.25 6.54
C ALA A 20 -16.79 -11.56 5.29
N ASN A 21 -15.58 -12.09 5.47
CA ASN A 21 -14.64 -12.40 4.39
C ASN A 21 -15.20 -13.48 3.46
N THR A 22 -15.87 -14.47 4.04
CA THR A 22 -16.56 -15.54 3.29
C THR A 22 -17.54 -15.00 2.23
N PHE A 23 -18.14 -13.84 2.48
CA PHE A 23 -19.13 -13.21 1.60
C PHE A 23 -18.62 -11.93 0.91
N TRP A 24 -17.32 -11.63 0.99
CA TRP A 24 -16.71 -10.45 0.37
C TRP A 24 -16.92 -10.44 -1.14
N GLY A 25 -17.30 -9.28 -1.70
CA GLY A 25 -17.67 -9.12 -3.11
C GLY A 25 -18.98 -9.80 -3.55
N GLN A 26 -19.49 -10.76 -2.77
CA GLN A 26 -20.67 -11.57 -3.13
C GLN A 26 -21.97 -11.02 -2.53
N CYS A 27 -21.93 -10.49 -1.30
CA CYS A 27 -23.12 -10.00 -0.60
C CYS A 27 -23.26 -8.48 -0.69
N LYS A 28 -24.34 -8.01 -1.31
CA LYS A 28 -24.66 -6.57 -1.45
C LYS A 28 -25.71 -6.08 -0.44
N SER A 29 -26.09 -6.90 0.55
CA SER A 29 -27.11 -6.50 1.52
C SER A 29 -26.60 -5.33 2.38
N ARG A 30 -27.47 -4.37 2.68
CA ARG A 30 -27.12 -3.22 3.53
C ARG A 30 -26.62 -3.67 4.91
N SER A 31 -27.24 -4.71 5.48
CA SER A 31 -26.85 -5.27 6.78
C SER A 31 -25.44 -5.86 6.74
N TYR A 32 -25.06 -6.54 5.66
CA TYR A 32 -23.70 -7.04 5.46
C TYR A 32 -22.69 -5.89 5.39
N VAL A 33 -22.95 -4.86 4.57
CA VAL A 33 -22.05 -3.71 4.45
C VAL A 33 -21.87 -2.98 5.79
N LEU A 34 -22.95 -2.83 6.56
CA LEU A 34 -22.90 -2.26 7.91
C LEU A 34 -22.09 -3.15 8.87
N PHE A 35 -22.31 -4.45 8.83
CA PHE A 35 -21.57 -5.41 9.66
C PHE A 35 -20.08 -5.39 9.34
N SER A 36 -19.69 -5.51 8.07
CA SER A 36 -18.29 -5.42 7.65
C SER A 36 -17.67 -4.09 8.09
N ARG A 37 -18.39 -2.98 7.95
CA ARG A 37 -17.89 -1.67 8.42
C ARG A 37 -17.65 -1.65 9.93
N LEU A 38 -18.57 -2.23 10.72
CA LEU A 38 -18.41 -2.30 12.17
C LEU A 38 -17.21 -3.17 12.56
N SER A 39 -16.99 -4.29 11.88
CA SER A 39 -15.83 -5.15 12.10
C SER A 39 -14.52 -4.44 11.80
N VAL A 40 -14.40 -3.78 10.64
CA VAL A 40 -13.20 -2.99 10.29
C VAL A 40 -13.01 -1.83 11.28
N GLY A 41 -14.09 -1.15 11.66
CA GLY A 41 -14.05 -0.07 12.65
C GLY A 41 -13.55 -0.55 14.01
N LEU A 42 -14.01 -1.71 14.48
CA LEU A 42 -13.55 -2.31 15.72
C LEU A 42 -12.05 -2.65 15.66
N PHE A 43 -11.55 -3.16 14.54
CA PHE A 43 -10.11 -3.35 14.34
C PHE A 43 -9.34 -2.02 14.51
N ASN A 44 -9.79 -0.94 13.86
CA ASN A 44 -9.13 0.36 13.94
C ASN A 44 -9.09 0.88 15.39
N GLU A 45 -10.19 0.77 16.13
CA GLU A 45 -10.26 1.16 17.54
C GLU A 45 -9.32 0.32 18.42
N CYS A 46 -9.27 -1.00 18.20
CA CYS A 46 -8.36 -1.88 18.91
C CYS A 46 -6.90 -1.53 18.60
N ALA A 47 -6.54 -1.35 17.32
CA ALA A 47 -5.19 -1.01 16.92
C ALA A 47 -4.75 0.36 17.48
N GLN A 48 -5.63 1.36 17.42
CA GLN A 48 -5.37 2.67 18.01
C GLN A 48 -5.19 2.59 19.53
N MET A 49 -5.99 1.77 20.22
CA MET A 49 -5.82 1.54 21.66
C MET A 49 -4.45 0.91 21.98
N ILE A 50 -4.02 -0.08 21.19
CA ILE A 50 -2.70 -0.72 21.34
C ILE A 50 -1.59 0.31 21.21
N GLU A 51 -1.66 1.19 20.21
CA GLU A 51 -0.68 2.23 19.96
C GLU A 51 -0.64 3.29 21.08
N ASN A 52 -1.81 3.81 21.46
CA ASN A 52 -1.95 4.82 22.52
C ASN A 52 -1.49 4.32 23.90
N THR A 53 -1.43 3.00 24.08
CA THR A 53 -1.05 2.37 25.35
C THR A 53 0.30 1.67 25.30
N ARG A 54 1.12 1.91 24.26
CA ARG A 54 2.42 1.24 24.05
C ARG A 54 3.36 1.33 25.25
N ASP A 55 3.33 2.45 25.98
CA ASP A 55 4.20 2.72 27.12
C ASP A 55 3.60 2.21 28.46
N ASN A 56 2.36 1.73 28.44
CA ASN A 56 1.70 1.19 29.63
C ASN A 56 2.13 -0.28 29.87
N VAL A 57 2.86 -0.51 30.96
CA VAL A 57 3.39 -1.83 31.34
C VAL A 57 2.27 -2.82 31.68
N GLU A 58 1.17 -2.36 32.29
CA GLU A 58 0.05 -3.23 32.68
C GLU A 58 -0.68 -3.83 31.47
N LEU A 59 -0.59 -3.17 30.31
CA LEU A 59 -1.20 -3.61 29.06
C LEU A 59 -0.22 -4.39 28.16
N ALA A 60 1.03 -4.61 28.59
CA ALA A 60 2.01 -5.36 27.82
C ALA A 60 1.55 -6.79 27.46
N PRO A 61 0.94 -7.57 28.38
CA PRO A 61 0.42 -8.90 28.04
C PRO A 61 -0.66 -8.84 26.95
N PHE A 62 -1.53 -7.83 26.99
CA PHE A 62 -2.54 -7.65 25.95
C PHE A 62 -1.93 -7.31 24.59
N ARG A 63 -0.91 -6.43 24.56
CA ARG A 63 -0.23 -6.11 23.29
C ARG A 63 0.44 -7.32 22.68
N GLN A 64 1.01 -8.19 23.51
CA GLN A 64 1.58 -9.45 23.07
C GLN A 64 0.49 -10.36 22.49
N ASP A 65 -0.60 -10.59 23.24
CA ASP A 65 -1.72 -11.43 22.76
C ASP A 65 -2.33 -10.89 21.45
N TRP A 66 -2.47 -9.57 21.34
CA TRP A 66 -2.91 -8.89 20.13
C TRP A 66 -2.00 -9.20 18.95
N SER A 67 -0.69 -8.98 19.12
CA SER A 67 0.31 -9.20 18.07
C SER A 67 0.38 -10.66 17.63
N ASP A 68 0.29 -11.60 18.57
CA ASP A 68 0.54 -13.02 18.30
C ASP A 68 -0.69 -13.75 17.73
N PHE A 69 -1.90 -13.41 18.20
CA PHE A 69 -3.09 -14.23 17.91
C PHE A 69 -4.15 -13.52 17.08
N PHE A 70 -4.40 -12.23 17.34
CA PHE A 70 -5.57 -11.55 16.79
C PHE A 70 -5.25 -10.69 15.57
N CYS A 71 -4.15 -9.94 15.66
CA CYS A 71 -3.74 -8.99 14.65
C CYS A 71 -3.42 -9.64 13.29
N PRO A 72 -2.65 -10.75 13.21
CA PRO A 72 -2.23 -11.30 11.91
C PRO A 72 -3.41 -11.70 11.02
N THR A 73 -4.40 -12.40 11.58
CA THR A 73 -5.61 -12.81 10.84
C THR A 73 -6.40 -11.60 10.36
N ALA A 74 -6.59 -10.60 11.23
CA ALA A 74 -7.31 -9.38 10.88
C ALA A 74 -6.57 -8.59 9.78
N GLN A 75 -5.25 -8.39 9.92
CA GLN A 75 -4.42 -7.72 8.92
C GLN A 75 -4.48 -8.44 7.57
N ASN A 76 -4.47 -9.77 7.53
CA ASN A 76 -4.57 -10.53 6.28
C ASN A 76 -5.87 -10.23 5.54
N ILE A 77 -7.00 -10.27 6.25
CA ILE A 77 -8.32 -10.03 5.68
C ILE A 77 -8.43 -8.59 5.18
N LEU A 78 -7.98 -7.62 5.99
CA LEU A 78 -8.07 -6.19 5.67
C LEU A 78 -7.17 -5.81 4.48
N LEU A 79 -5.93 -6.33 4.45
CA LEU A 79 -5.04 -6.13 3.30
C LEU A 79 -5.63 -6.73 2.03
N THR A 80 -6.16 -7.96 2.11
CA THR A 80 -6.80 -8.63 0.98
C THR A 80 -8.01 -7.84 0.48
N TRP A 81 -8.88 -7.37 1.37
CA TRP A 81 -10.04 -6.55 1.00
C TRP A 81 -9.63 -5.23 0.36
N PHE A 82 -8.59 -4.58 0.89
CA PHE A 82 -8.11 -3.31 0.35
C PHE A 82 -7.53 -3.48 -1.07
N LEU A 83 -6.68 -4.49 -1.27
CA LEU A 83 -6.17 -4.85 -2.59
C LEU A 83 -7.29 -5.34 -3.53
N GLY A 84 -8.40 -5.83 -2.98
CA GLY A 84 -9.61 -6.18 -3.74
C GLY A 84 -10.38 -4.99 -4.33
N LEU A 85 -10.22 -3.77 -3.80
CA LEU A 85 -10.97 -2.57 -4.23
C LEU A 85 -10.69 -2.12 -5.69
N THR A 86 -9.87 -2.85 -6.44
CA THR A 86 -9.43 -2.55 -7.80
C THR A 86 -10.55 -2.62 -8.84
N SER A 87 -11.62 -3.38 -8.59
CA SER A 87 -12.72 -3.53 -9.55
C SER A 87 -13.78 -2.43 -9.34
N TYR A 88 -14.06 -1.64 -10.39
CA TYR A 88 -15.08 -0.57 -10.36
C TYR A 88 -16.49 -1.08 -10.01
N GLN A 89 -16.74 -2.39 -10.14
CA GLN A 89 -18.01 -3.04 -9.74
C GLN A 89 -18.10 -3.30 -8.23
N GLU A 90 -16.97 -3.32 -7.51
CA GLU A 90 -16.90 -3.39 -6.05
C GLU A 90 -17.03 -2.01 -5.37
N ASN A 91 -17.03 -0.91 -6.13
CA ASN A 91 -17.51 0.41 -5.67
C ASN A 91 -19.02 0.43 -5.30
N SER A 92 -19.69 -0.73 -5.33
CA SER A 92 -20.99 -0.93 -4.67
C SER A 92 -20.89 -0.95 -3.13
N HIS A 93 -19.68 -1.08 -2.57
CA HIS A 93 -19.45 -0.90 -1.15
C HIS A 93 -19.66 0.57 -0.75
N SER A 94 -20.27 0.78 0.42
CA SER A 94 -20.48 2.13 0.94
C SER A 94 -19.15 2.86 1.08
N ILE A 95 -19.08 4.13 0.64
CA ILE A 95 -17.93 5.03 0.86
C ILE A 95 -17.45 4.95 2.32
N ALA A 96 -18.37 4.79 3.28
CA ALA A 96 -18.03 4.65 4.68
C ALA A 96 -17.20 3.39 5.01
N LEU A 97 -17.50 2.25 4.37
CA LEU A 97 -16.71 1.02 4.53
C LEU A 97 -15.32 1.19 3.90
N GLN A 98 -15.27 1.74 2.68
CA GLN A 98 -14.01 2.03 1.99
C GLN A 98 -13.09 2.92 2.83
N ASN A 99 -13.61 4.04 3.37
CA ASN A 99 -12.81 4.93 4.20
C ASN A 99 -12.33 4.25 5.50
N THR A 100 -13.17 3.42 6.10
CA THR A 100 -12.79 2.65 7.31
C THR A 100 -11.69 1.63 6.98
N LEU A 101 -11.74 1.03 5.79
CA LEU A 101 -10.72 0.12 5.28
C LEU A 101 -9.41 0.84 4.94
N CYS A 102 -9.45 2.00 4.30
CA CYS A 102 -8.26 2.83 4.06
C CYS A 102 -7.56 3.20 5.37
N LEU A 103 -8.32 3.57 6.41
CA LEU A 103 -7.76 3.84 7.74
C LEU A 103 -7.07 2.61 8.34
N SER A 104 -7.60 1.41 8.10
CA SER A 104 -7.02 0.18 8.64
C SER A 104 -5.62 -0.12 8.10
N ILE A 105 -5.31 0.33 6.88
CA ILE A 105 -3.97 0.18 6.27
C ILE A 105 -2.90 0.89 7.11
N ASN A 106 -3.26 1.96 7.85
CA ASN A 106 -2.31 2.62 8.75
C ASN A 106 -1.89 1.78 9.96
N TYR A 107 -2.67 0.74 10.27
CA TYR A 107 -2.43 -0.17 11.38
C TYR A 107 -1.91 -1.54 10.94
N ILE A 108 -1.73 -1.75 9.63
CA ILE A 108 -1.04 -2.94 9.13
C ILE A 108 0.47 -2.70 9.24
N THR A 109 1.19 -3.65 9.83
CA THR A 109 2.63 -3.54 10.01
C THR A 109 3.37 -3.73 8.69
N GLU A 110 4.51 -3.06 8.54
CA GLU A 110 5.33 -3.15 7.33
C GLU A 110 5.79 -4.59 7.05
N GLU A 111 6.23 -5.29 8.10
CA GLU A 111 6.61 -6.71 8.05
C GLU A 111 5.47 -7.59 7.52
N PHE A 112 4.23 -7.32 7.95
CA PHE A 112 3.08 -8.08 7.49
C PHE A 112 2.79 -7.84 6.01
N ILE A 113 2.84 -6.59 5.54
CA ILE A 113 2.67 -6.27 4.11
C ILE A 113 3.69 -7.02 3.22
N GLN A 114 4.92 -7.19 3.71
CA GLN A 114 5.99 -7.89 2.98
C GLN A 114 5.87 -9.41 3.00
N THR A 115 5.06 -10.00 3.88
CA THR A 115 5.01 -11.45 4.10
C THR A 115 3.59 -12.05 4.04
N ALA A 116 2.57 -11.22 3.86
CA ALA A 116 1.17 -11.63 3.85
C ALA A 116 0.89 -12.71 2.79
N SER A 117 0.03 -13.68 3.13
CA SER A 117 -0.41 -14.69 2.18
C SER A 117 -1.56 -14.13 1.33
N LEU A 118 -1.19 -13.56 0.18
CA LEU A 118 -2.12 -13.00 -0.79
C LEU A 118 -2.48 -14.02 -1.88
N GLN A 119 -3.62 -13.80 -2.55
CA GLN A 119 -3.98 -14.60 -3.71
C GLN A 119 -3.04 -14.28 -4.87
N PRO A 120 -2.48 -15.30 -5.56
CA PRO A 120 -1.59 -15.07 -6.69
C PRO A 120 -2.28 -14.24 -7.78
N VAL A 121 -1.58 -13.20 -8.21
CA VAL A 121 -1.93 -12.43 -9.41
C VAL A 121 -0.78 -12.56 -10.40
N PHE A 122 -1.12 -12.80 -11.66
CA PHE A 122 -0.14 -13.04 -12.71
C PHE A 122 -0.08 -11.88 -13.71
N ASP A 123 1.10 -11.35 -13.96
CA ASP A 123 1.41 -10.43 -15.04
C ASP A 123 2.62 -10.92 -15.83
N VAL A 124 2.43 -11.15 -17.14
CA VAL A 124 3.44 -11.75 -18.01
C VAL A 124 4.74 -10.93 -18.04
N GLU A 125 4.65 -9.59 -18.02
CA GLU A 125 5.83 -8.74 -18.10
C GLU A 125 6.62 -8.75 -16.79
N LEU A 126 5.92 -8.76 -15.65
CA LEU A 126 6.56 -8.85 -14.33
C LEU A 126 7.18 -10.22 -14.08
N ASP A 127 6.54 -11.30 -14.55
CA ASP A 127 7.09 -12.65 -14.51
C ASP A 127 8.40 -12.76 -15.30
N LEU A 128 8.43 -12.18 -16.52
CA LEU A 128 9.65 -12.09 -17.32
C LEU A 128 10.76 -11.26 -16.68
N LEU A 129 10.43 -10.41 -15.71
CA LEU A 129 11.38 -9.62 -14.91
C LEU A 129 11.72 -10.29 -13.57
N ASN A 130 11.28 -11.52 -13.34
CA ASN A 130 11.50 -12.31 -12.13
C ASN A 130 10.93 -11.67 -10.85
N TYR A 131 9.81 -10.95 -10.96
CA TYR A 131 9.04 -10.55 -9.77
C TYR A 131 8.44 -11.81 -9.15
N ASP A 132 8.68 -12.01 -7.84
CA ASP A 132 8.06 -13.13 -7.15
C ASP A 132 6.53 -12.98 -7.04
N GLU A 133 5.86 -14.09 -6.75
CA GLU A 133 4.41 -14.19 -6.68
C GLU A 133 3.80 -13.20 -5.67
N HIS A 134 4.47 -12.98 -4.54
CA HIS A 134 4.00 -12.04 -3.51
C HIS A 134 4.05 -10.61 -4.01
N LEU A 135 5.20 -10.19 -4.55
CA LEU A 135 5.39 -8.84 -5.06
C LEU A 135 4.41 -8.53 -6.20
N GLN A 136 4.15 -9.49 -7.10
CA GLN A 136 3.12 -9.34 -8.14
C GLN A 136 1.72 -9.15 -7.52
N SER A 137 1.38 -9.95 -6.50
CA SER A 137 0.08 -9.90 -5.81
C SER A 137 -0.17 -8.59 -5.06
N VAL A 138 0.89 -7.85 -4.70
CA VAL A 138 0.77 -6.50 -4.12
C VAL A 138 0.75 -5.42 -5.22
N VAL A 139 1.72 -5.46 -6.13
CA VAL A 139 1.97 -4.39 -7.11
C VAL A 139 0.84 -4.23 -8.13
N ILE A 140 0.29 -5.35 -8.62
CA ILE A 140 -0.73 -5.31 -9.68
C ILE A 140 -2.00 -4.60 -9.18
N PRO A 141 -2.55 -4.95 -8.00
CA PRO A 141 -3.65 -4.18 -7.43
C PRO A 141 -3.32 -2.70 -7.19
N LEU A 142 -2.12 -2.40 -6.68
CA LEU A 142 -1.73 -1.01 -6.40
C LEU A 142 -1.76 -0.12 -7.64
N HIS A 143 -1.46 -0.66 -8.82
CA HIS A 143 -1.57 0.10 -10.07
C HIS A 143 -2.98 0.67 -10.27
N ALA A 144 -4.03 -0.11 -10.00
CA ALA A 144 -5.40 0.37 -10.09
C ALA A 144 -5.79 1.28 -8.92
N LEU A 145 -5.34 0.99 -7.69
CA LEU A 145 -5.67 1.79 -6.51
C LEU A 145 -5.04 3.19 -6.51
N ILE A 146 -3.81 3.32 -7.04
CA ILE A 146 -3.14 4.62 -7.24
C ILE A 146 -3.90 5.49 -8.25
N ASN A 147 -4.55 4.87 -9.23
CA ASN A 147 -5.43 5.52 -10.22
C ASN A 147 -6.89 5.66 -9.76
N SER A 148 -7.18 5.44 -8.46
CA SER A 148 -8.52 5.56 -7.91
C SER A 148 -9.01 7.02 -7.91
N PRO A 149 -10.31 7.27 -8.17
CA PRO A 149 -10.88 8.61 -8.02
C PRO A 149 -10.98 9.06 -6.55
N PHE A 150 -10.74 8.18 -5.58
CA PHE A 150 -10.88 8.46 -4.16
C PHE A 150 -9.52 8.68 -3.49
N ALA A 151 -9.31 9.88 -2.95
CA ALA A 151 -8.02 10.26 -2.38
C ALA A 151 -7.59 9.40 -1.18
N ASP A 152 -8.53 8.95 -0.33
CA ASP A 152 -8.23 8.04 0.79
C ASP A 152 -7.65 6.70 0.31
N VAL A 153 -8.15 6.18 -0.82
CA VAL A 153 -7.64 4.96 -1.44
C VAL A 153 -6.26 5.19 -2.03
N GLN A 154 -6.08 6.32 -2.72
CA GLN A 154 -4.79 6.70 -3.30
C GLN A 154 -3.70 6.82 -2.22
N ILE A 155 -4.01 7.44 -1.07
CA ILE A 155 -3.06 7.60 0.04
C ILE A 155 -2.74 6.27 0.72
N ALA A 156 -3.75 5.45 1.01
CA ALA A 156 -3.52 4.12 1.57
C ALA A 156 -2.68 3.24 0.62
N ALA A 157 -2.91 3.34 -0.69
CA ALA A 157 -2.11 2.66 -1.70
C ALA A 157 -0.68 3.19 -1.76
N LEU A 158 -0.48 4.50 -1.67
CA LEU A 158 0.84 5.14 -1.62
C LEU A 158 1.67 4.63 -0.43
N ARG A 159 1.06 4.44 0.74
CA ARG A 159 1.74 3.88 1.92
C ARG A 159 2.32 2.49 1.62
N ILE A 160 1.53 1.59 1.04
CA ILE A 160 2.00 0.25 0.66
C ILE A 160 3.08 0.35 -0.43
N LEU A 161 2.85 1.21 -1.44
CA LEU A 161 3.77 1.43 -2.54
C LEU A 161 5.16 1.85 -2.06
N LYS A 162 5.24 2.78 -1.10
CA LYS A 162 6.49 3.23 -0.47
C LYS A 162 7.31 2.08 0.11
N LEU A 163 6.66 1.12 0.76
CA LEU A 163 7.33 -0.02 1.40
C LEU A 163 7.98 -0.96 0.38
N ILE A 164 7.31 -1.19 -0.74
CA ILE A 164 7.74 -2.16 -1.75
C ILE A 164 8.58 -1.54 -2.88
N THR A 165 8.67 -0.21 -2.95
CA THR A 165 9.36 0.51 -4.04
C THR A 165 10.83 0.11 -4.17
N ARG A 166 11.52 -0.08 -3.05
CA ARG A 166 12.91 -0.56 -3.06
C ARG A 166 13.04 -1.93 -3.72
N ASP A 167 12.16 -2.85 -3.37
CA ASP A 167 12.23 -4.23 -3.87
C ASP A 167 11.89 -4.28 -5.36
N MET A 168 10.96 -3.43 -5.82
CA MET A 168 10.70 -3.24 -7.25
C MET A 168 11.92 -2.68 -7.99
N LEU A 169 12.56 -1.63 -7.48
CA LEU A 169 13.76 -1.03 -8.08
C LEU A 169 14.91 -2.05 -8.19
N LYS A 170 15.16 -2.80 -7.11
CA LYS A 170 16.18 -3.86 -7.10
C LYS A 170 15.87 -4.98 -8.08
N THR A 171 14.63 -5.49 -8.06
CA THR A 171 14.22 -6.59 -8.95
C THR A 171 14.35 -6.18 -10.41
N GLN A 172 13.90 -4.96 -10.77
CA GLN A 172 13.98 -4.43 -12.12
C GLN A 172 15.43 -4.32 -12.64
N ASN A 173 16.39 -4.03 -11.76
CA ASN A 173 17.78 -3.73 -12.14
C ASN A 173 18.76 -4.86 -11.86
N LYS A 174 18.31 -5.97 -11.26
CA LYS A 174 19.16 -7.10 -10.86
C LYS A 174 19.95 -7.71 -12.03
N ARG A 175 19.33 -7.84 -13.22
CA ARG A 175 20.01 -8.38 -14.41
C ARG A 175 21.19 -7.52 -14.87
N ASN A 176 21.04 -6.19 -14.80
CA ASN A 176 22.10 -5.26 -15.20
C ASN A 176 23.28 -5.27 -14.20
N GLU A 177 23.04 -5.66 -12.95
CA GLU A 177 24.07 -5.79 -11.91
C GLU A 177 24.84 -7.12 -12.02
N GLU A 178 24.18 -8.19 -12.50
CA GLU A 178 24.79 -9.51 -12.71
C GLU A 178 25.66 -9.57 -13.99
N ASP A 179 25.27 -8.86 -15.06
CA ASP A 179 26.02 -8.80 -16.32
C ASP A 179 27.32 -7.97 -16.23
N ASP A 180 27.46 -7.10 -15.21
CA ASP A 180 28.61 -6.20 -15.02
C ASP A 180 29.83 -6.87 -14.38
N LEU A 181 29.69 -8.13 -13.92
CA LEU A 181 30.78 -8.93 -13.35
C LEU A 181 31.66 -9.60 -14.41
N GLY A 182 31.29 -9.52 -15.70
CA GLY A 182 31.88 -10.33 -16.78
C GLY A 182 32.61 -9.58 -17.90
N ASP A 183 32.36 -8.29 -18.13
CA ASP A 183 32.89 -7.59 -19.32
C ASP A 183 33.41 -6.17 -18.99
N GLU A 184 34.72 -5.96 -19.13
CA GLU A 184 35.41 -4.65 -19.04
C GLU A 184 35.10 -3.73 -20.25
N LYS A 185 33.83 -3.57 -20.63
CA LYS A 185 33.41 -2.58 -21.63
C LYS A 185 32.54 -1.49 -21.02
N LEU A 186 33.25 -0.48 -20.51
CA LEU A 186 32.74 0.84 -20.14
C LEU A 186 31.84 1.45 -21.24
N SER A 187 30.54 1.60 -20.96
CA SER A 187 29.74 2.83 -21.21
C SER A 187 28.23 2.68 -20.95
N SER A 188 27.68 1.47 -20.76
CA SER A 188 26.24 1.26 -20.51
C SER A 188 25.88 0.80 -19.08
N SER A 189 26.87 0.51 -18.22
CA SER A 189 26.65 -0.19 -16.94
C SER A 189 26.02 0.63 -15.80
N HIS A 190 25.80 1.94 -15.99
CA HIS A 190 25.26 2.82 -14.95
C HIS A 190 23.80 3.23 -15.21
N GLN A 191 23.18 2.73 -16.29
CA GLN A 191 21.79 3.05 -16.58
C GLN A 191 20.86 2.20 -15.73
N LYS A 192 20.24 2.82 -14.74
CA LYS A 192 19.14 2.21 -13.98
C LYS A 192 17.82 2.45 -14.70
N TYR A 193 16.88 1.52 -14.52
CA TYR A 193 15.54 1.57 -15.05
C TYR A 193 14.53 1.74 -13.92
N LEU A 194 13.44 2.46 -14.19
CA LEU A 194 12.30 2.49 -13.30
C LEU A 194 11.53 1.17 -13.37
N PRO A 195 10.85 0.76 -12.29
CA PRO A 195 9.98 -0.40 -12.31
C PRO A 195 8.92 -0.27 -13.40
N VAL A 196 8.64 -1.35 -14.13
CA VAL A 196 7.55 -1.39 -15.13
C VAL A 196 6.21 -0.88 -14.57
N PRO A 197 5.79 -1.20 -13.33
CA PRO A 197 4.56 -0.64 -12.75
C PRO A 197 4.57 0.89 -12.67
N PHE A 198 5.74 1.51 -12.47
CA PHE A 198 5.87 2.97 -12.46
C PHE A 198 5.74 3.54 -13.87
N THR A 199 6.44 2.96 -14.84
CA THR A 199 6.40 3.46 -16.22
C THR A 199 5.00 3.36 -16.80
N ARG A 200 4.24 2.29 -16.51
CA ARG A 200 2.81 2.16 -16.90
C ARG A 200 1.96 3.36 -16.46
N ILE A 201 2.20 3.93 -15.28
CA ILE A 201 1.48 5.10 -14.75
C ILE A 201 2.07 6.42 -15.28
N LEU A 202 3.40 6.50 -15.35
CA LEU A 202 4.11 7.70 -15.77
C LEU A 202 3.94 7.98 -17.27
N ASP A 203 3.88 6.94 -18.09
CA ASP A 203 3.65 7.01 -19.54
C ASP A 203 2.17 7.18 -19.89
N ASP A 204 1.25 6.96 -18.94
CA ASP A 204 -0.18 7.12 -19.18
C ASP A 204 -0.50 8.58 -19.56
N THR A 205 -1.19 8.74 -20.68
CA THR A 205 -1.60 10.03 -21.24
C THR A 205 -3.05 10.38 -20.93
N MET A 206 -3.80 9.44 -20.33
CA MET A 206 -5.17 9.66 -19.93
C MET A 206 -5.24 10.74 -18.84
N THR A 207 -6.12 11.71 -19.04
CA THR A 207 -6.48 12.69 -18.01
C THR A 207 -7.22 11.96 -16.89
N SER A 208 -6.48 11.56 -15.86
CA SER A 208 -7.05 10.84 -14.72
C SER A 208 -8.10 11.71 -14.02
N SER A 209 -9.27 11.15 -13.71
CA SER A 209 -10.27 11.79 -12.84
C SER A 209 -9.87 11.78 -11.35
N CYS A 210 -8.59 11.56 -11.06
CA CYS A 210 -8.08 11.42 -9.71
C CYS A 210 -7.98 12.77 -9.01
N ILE A 211 -8.21 12.78 -7.69
CA ILE A 211 -8.05 13.97 -6.86
C ILE A 211 -6.56 14.32 -6.72
N LEU A 212 -5.72 13.30 -6.50
CA LEU A 212 -4.27 13.40 -6.48
C LEU A 212 -3.70 12.83 -7.79
N SER A 213 -2.70 13.48 -8.37
CA SER A 213 -2.07 12.99 -9.60
C SER A 213 -1.34 11.67 -9.34
N PRO A 214 -1.68 10.56 -10.04
CA PRO A 214 -0.97 9.29 -9.91
C PRO A 214 0.54 9.41 -10.09
N LYS A 215 0.97 10.25 -11.05
CA LYS A 215 2.40 10.51 -11.33
C LYS A 215 3.12 11.15 -10.14
N LEU A 216 2.42 12.03 -9.41
CA LEU A 216 2.94 12.63 -8.18
C LEU A 216 3.09 11.59 -7.06
N LEU A 217 2.14 10.66 -6.94
CA LEU A 217 2.20 9.56 -5.95
C LEU A 217 3.37 8.60 -6.24
N ILE A 218 3.57 8.24 -7.52
CA ILE A 218 4.73 7.44 -7.94
C ILE A 218 6.03 8.14 -7.61
N TRP A 219 6.12 9.45 -7.90
CA TRP A 219 7.30 10.24 -7.57
C TRP A 219 7.56 10.30 -6.07
N ASP A 220 6.53 10.47 -5.25
CA ASP A 220 6.67 10.50 -3.80
C ASP A 220 7.17 9.16 -3.23
N ALA A 221 6.62 8.03 -3.70
CA ALA A 221 7.10 6.70 -3.34
C ALA A 221 8.55 6.47 -3.78
N PHE A 222 8.89 6.88 -4.99
CA PHE A 222 10.22 6.81 -5.55
C PHE A 222 11.23 7.59 -4.69
N ILE A 223 10.98 8.86 -4.41
CA ILE A 223 11.86 9.71 -3.59
C ILE A 223 12.03 9.14 -2.19
N ASN A 224 10.94 8.66 -1.57
CA ASN A 224 11.01 8.05 -0.24
C ASN A 224 11.94 6.82 -0.20
N SER A 225 12.00 6.04 -1.29
CA SER A 225 12.88 4.86 -1.37
C SER A 225 14.36 5.19 -1.59
N LEU A 226 14.69 6.35 -2.17
CA LEU A 226 16.06 6.68 -2.56
C LEU A 226 17.03 6.76 -1.36
N ASN A 227 16.52 7.04 -0.16
CA ASN A 227 17.33 7.06 1.06
C ASN A 227 17.98 5.70 1.38
N GLN A 228 17.49 4.60 0.81
CA GLN A 228 17.97 3.24 1.01
C GLN A 228 19.04 2.78 0.00
N PHE A 229 19.41 3.63 -0.96
CA PHE A 229 20.42 3.33 -1.99
C PHE A 229 21.70 4.15 -1.79
N GLU A 230 22.80 3.77 -2.44
CA GLU A 230 24.04 4.56 -2.41
C GLU A 230 23.97 5.81 -3.29
N LEU A 231 24.86 6.78 -3.07
CA LEU A 231 24.82 8.07 -3.78
C LEU A 231 24.84 7.92 -5.31
N LEU A 232 25.71 7.07 -5.85
CA LEU A 232 25.83 6.86 -7.29
C LEU A 232 24.56 6.21 -7.87
N GLU A 233 23.97 5.25 -7.15
CA GLU A 233 22.71 4.62 -7.54
C GLU A 233 21.56 5.63 -7.54
N ARG A 234 21.48 6.49 -6.51
CA ARG A 234 20.47 7.56 -6.44
C ARG A 234 20.55 8.47 -7.65
N VAL A 235 21.76 8.87 -8.06
CA VAL A 235 21.95 9.71 -9.26
C VAL A 235 21.46 8.98 -10.51
N ALA A 236 21.81 7.71 -10.67
CA ALA A 236 21.36 6.91 -11.81
C ALA A 236 19.83 6.76 -11.87
N TYR A 237 19.18 6.47 -10.73
CA TYR A 237 17.73 6.41 -10.63
C TYR A 237 17.07 7.77 -10.92
N CYS A 238 17.61 8.86 -10.40
CA CYS A 238 17.12 10.21 -10.70
C CYS A 238 17.22 10.54 -12.19
N ASN A 239 18.28 10.10 -12.87
CA ASN A 239 18.41 10.26 -14.32
C ASN A 239 17.29 9.50 -15.07
N ALA A 240 16.91 8.31 -14.60
CA ALA A 240 15.80 7.54 -15.16
C ALA A 240 14.44 8.22 -14.95
N MET A 241 14.26 8.94 -13.84
CA MET A 241 13.05 9.71 -13.54
C MET A 241 12.98 11.06 -14.29
N GLY A 242 14.12 11.58 -14.74
CA GLY A 242 14.26 12.88 -15.41
C GLY A 242 13.23 13.17 -16.50
N PRO A 243 12.96 12.25 -17.46
CA PRO A 243 11.98 12.46 -18.53
C PRO A 243 10.54 12.75 -18.07
N TYR A 244 10.21 12.40 -16.84
CA TYR A 244 8.85 12.55 -16.28
C TYR A 244 8.66 13.82 -15.45
N MET A 245 9.75 14.53 -15.12
CA MET A 245 9.71 15.65 -14.18
C MET A 245 8.84 16.80 -14.68
N ASP A 246 8.85 17.11 -15.97
CA ASP A 246 8.02 18.16 -16.56
C ASP A 246 6.51 17.90 -16.41
N GLN A 247 6.13 16.62 -16.25
CA GLN A 247 4.75 16.22 -16.03
C GLN A 247 4.39 16.24 -14.53
N ILE A 248 5.35 15.94 -13.65
CA ILE A 248 5.13 15.86 -12.20
C ILE A 248 5.13 17.24 -11.54
N MET A 249 6.07 18.11 -11.91
CA MET A 249 6.31 19.40 -11.24
C MET A 249 5.07 20.32 -11.23
N PRO A 250 4.28 20.45 -12.31
CA PRO A 250 3.05 21.25 -12.28
C PRO A 250 2.04 20.77 -11.24
N HIS A 251 1.91 19.45 -11.05
CA HIS A 251 1.02 18.88 -10.04
C HIS A 251 1.50 19.15 -8.61
N LEU A 252 2.80 19.06 -8.36
CA LEU A 252 3.40 19.39 -7.07
C LEU A 252 3.15 20.86 -6.70
N PHE A 253 3.42 21.78 -7.63
CA PHE A 253 3.18 23.21 -7.39
C PHE A 253 1.70 23.54 -7.22
N GLY A 254 0.82 22.86 -7.97
CA GLY A 254 -0.62 22.96 -7.76
C GLY A 254 -1.06 22.50 -6.37
N LEU A 255 -0.47 21.41 -5.85
CA LEU A 255 -0.76 20.91 -4.51
C LEU A 255 -0.30 21.90 -3.43
N LEU A 256 0.89 22.50 -3.58
CA LEU A 256 1.44 23.48 -2.64
C LEU A 256 0.59 24.75 -2.51
N GLN A 257 -0.13 25.12 -3.56
CA GLN A 257 -1.02 26.30 -3.55
C GLN A 257 -2.36 26.04 -2.85
N ASP A 258 -2.77 24.78 -2.73
CA ASP A 258 -4.02 24.37 -2.08
C ASP A 258 -3.73 23.87 -0.66
N SER A 259 -3.86 24.75 0.33
CA SER A 259 -3.50 24.46 1.72
C SER A 259 -4.27 23.26 2.31
N ASP A 260 -5.49 23.03 1.85
CA ASP A 260 -6.34 21.96 2.37
C ASP A 260 -5.94 20.62 1.76
N LYS A 261 -5.68 20.57 0.44
CA LYS A 261 -5.12 19.37 -0.19
C LYS A 261 -3.70 19.07 0.28
N PHE A 262 -2.87 20.09 0.50
CA PHE A 262 -1.52 19.92 1.02
C PHE A 262 -1.54 19.33 2.43
N LYS A 263 -2.37 19.87 3.34
CA LYS A 263 -2.55 19.30 4.68
C LYS A 263 -3.10 17.89 4.61
N PHE A 264 -4.07 17.63 3.74
CA PHE A 264 -4.63 16.29 3.57
C PHE A 264 -3.57 15.27 3.11
N PHE A 265 -2.76 15.63 2.11
CA PHE A 265 -1.68 14.78 1.61
C PHE A 265 -0.63 14.47 2.69
N TYR A 266 -0.13 15.50 3.40
CA TYR A 266 0.96 15.33 4.38
C TYR A 266 0.50 14.89 5.78
N SER A 267 -0.77 15.06 6.15
CA SER A 267 -1.26 14.66 7.50
C SER A 267 -1.57 13.17 7.64
N LEU A 268 -1.80 12.48 6.52
CA LEU A 268 -2.09 11.03 6.48
C LEU A 268 -0.84 10.18 6.25
N ASP A 269 0.19 10.77 5.65
CA ASP A 269 1.46 10.09 5.31
C ASP A 269 2.43 10.00 6.50
N TYR A 270 2.22 10.81 7.54
CA TYR A 270 3.08 10.93 8.74
C TYR A 270 2.37 10.56 10.05
N ARG A 271 1.30 9.76 9.99
CA ARG A 271 0.70 9.10 11.16
C ARG A 271 1.09 7.63 11.21
#